data_AF-A0AAP0FU42-F1
#
_entry.id   AF-A0AAP0FU42-F1
#
_cell.length_a   1.000
_cell.length_b   1.000
_cell.length_c   1.000
_cell.angle_alpha   90.00
_cell.angle_beta   90.00
_cell.angle_gamma   90.00
#
_symmetry.space_group_name_H-M   'P 1'
#
loop_
_entity.id
_entity.type
_entity.pdbx_description
1 polymer ?
#
loop_
_entity_poly.entity_id
_entity_poly.type
_entity_poly.pdbx_seq_one_letter_code
_entity_poly.pdbx_strand_id
1 'polypeptide(L)'
;MLPPRSVTWFALILFFVSSPSHGFYLPGSYPHKYQIGDPLSVKVNSLTSIDTEIPFGYYSLPFCRPSEGIKDSAENLGELLMGDRIENSPYRFRMFTNESDLLLCHTDPLSSDDLSLLKKRIDEMYQVNVLLENLPAIRYTTKEDLVLRWTGYPIGVRVGDSHFIFNHLKFTVLVHKYEEPATVTAASANSPGVGGTAAGEPGYMVVGFEVIPCSYQHDTDSVKNVKMYDKYPTKIQCEPTTVAMAVKEKQSLVFTYEVSFVESHIRWPSRWDAYLKMEGAKFTGSRFSTPSWLLHSSPYSSSDFAPNGSTRFDTVRRIGQGGAGPDE
;
A
#
# COMPACT_ATOMS: atom_id res chain seq x y z
N MET A 1 -7.59 75.61 4.20
CA MET A 1 -8.19 75.05 2.97
C MET A 1 -8.56 73.61 3.27
N LEU A 2 -9.86 73.30 3.39
CA LEU A 2 -10.34 71.92 3.56
C LEU A 2 -10.27 71.20 2.21
N PRO A 3 -9.82 69.94 2.14
CA PRO A 3 -9.75 69.21 0.88
C PRO A 3 -11.17 69.09 0.27
N PRO A 4 -11.30 69.14 -1.06
CA PRO A 4 -12.59 69.04 -1.72
C PRO A 4 -13.25 67.70 -1.36
N ARG A 5 -14.56 67.75 -1.06
CA ARG A 5 -15.37 66.58 -0.63
C ARG A 5 -15.26 65.38 -1.59
N SER A 6 -14.93 65.59 -2.87
CA SER A 6 -14.69 64.50 -3.82
C SER A 6 -13.44 63.68 -3.53
N VAL A 7 -12.36 64.30 -3.04
CA VAL A 7 -11.08 63.64 -2.76
C VAL A 7 -11.17 62.79 -1.50
N THR A 8 -11.93 63.23 -0.49
CA THR A 8 -12.17 62.43 0.72
C THR A 8 -13.04 61.20 0.43
N TRP A 9 -14.02 61.31 -0.47
CA TRP A 9 -14.82 60.16 -0.91
C TRP A 9 -14.00 59.17 -1.75
N PHE A 10 -13.14 59.65 -2.66
CA PHE A 10 -12.23 58.79 -3.42
C PHE A 10 -11.24 58.05 -2.50
N ALA A 11 -10.68 58.73 -1.50
CA ALA A 11 -9.79 58.10 -0.53
C ALA A 11 -10.50 57.03 0.32
N LEU A 12 -11.76 57.26 0.71
CA LEU A 12 -12.58 56.29 1.44
C LEU A 12 -12.93 55.05 0.62
N ILE A 13 -13.23 55.23 -0.67
CA ILE A 13 -13.48 54.10 -1.60
C ILE A 13 -12.20 53.28 -1.81
N LEU A 14 -11.05 53.94 -1.99
CA LEU A 14 -9.76 53.26 -2.14
C LEU A 14 -9.35 52.48 -0.87
N PHE A 15 -9.73 52.98 0.31
CA PHE A 15 -9.50 52.29 1.59
C PHE A 15 -10.41 51.06 1.77
N PHE A 16 -11.64 51.08 1.23
CA PHE A 16 -12.52 49.91 1.26
C PHE A 16 -12.09 48.78 0.30
N VAL A 17 -11.51 49.14 -0.85
CA VAL A 17 -11.04 48.17 -1.86
C VAL A 17 -9.72 47.50 -1.47
N SER A 18 -8.96 48.09 -0.54
CA SER A 18 -7.65 47.57 -0.09
C SER A 18 -7.74 46.60 1.11
N SER A 19 -8.92 46.05 1.40
CA SER A 19 -9.03 44.97 2.39
C SER A 19 -8.19 43.77 1.93
N PRO A 20 -7.23 43.27 2.74
CA PRO A 20 -6.44 42.10 2.37
C PRO A 20 -7.36 40.87 2.31
N SER A 21 -7.80 40.50 1.12
CA SER A 21 -8.51 39.25 0.88
C SER A 21 -7.58 38.09 1.24
N HIS A 22 -7.86 37.40 2.34
CA HIS A 22 -7.17 36.15 2.64
C HIS A 22 -7.78 35.10 1.72
N GLY A 23 -7.03 34.73 0.68
CA GLY A 23 -7.40 33.63 -0.20
C GLY A 23 -7.44 32.34 0.63
N PHE A 24 -8.61 31.72 0.70
CA PHE A 24 -8.75 30.41 1.32
C PHE A 24 -8.21 29.35 0.35
N TYR A 25 -7.10 28.73 0.70
CA TYR A 25 -6.57 27.60 -0.05
C TYR A 25 -7.40 26.36 0.27
N LEU A 26 -7.96 25.74 -0.78
CA LEU A 26 -8.59 24.42 -0.67
C LEU A 26 -7.52 23.37 -0.97
N PRO A 27 -7.00 22.63 0.02
CA PRO A 27 -6.07 21.55 -0.24
C PRO A 27 -6.64 20.54 -1.25
N GLY A 28 -5.77 20.08 -2.16
CA GLY A 28 -6.15 19.23 -3.29
C GLY A 28 -6.64 19.97 -4.55
N SER A 29 -6.88 21.29 -4.51
CA SER A 29 -7.34 22.07 -5.67
C SER A 29 -6.23 22.61 -6.59
N TYR A 30 -4.98 22.63 -6.11
CA TYR A 30 -3.81 23.00 -6.91
C TYR A 30 -2.68 22.00 -6.76
N PRO A 31 -1.82 21.86 -7.79
CA PRO A 31 -0.65 21.02 -7.72
C PRO A 31 0.38 21.54 -6.73
N HIS A 32 0.85 20.67 -5.84
CA HIS A 32 2.03 20.94 -5.05
C HIS A 32 3.29 20.63 -5.88
N LYS A 33 4.17 21.63 -6.02
CA LYS A 33 5.46 21.49 -6.72
C LYS A 33 6.51 21.04 -5.71
N TYR A 34 7.04 19.84 -5.88
CA TYR A 34 8.12 19.29 -5.06
C TYR A 34 9.45 19.33 -5.80
N GLN A 35 10.52 19.61 -5.08
CA GLN A 35 11.89 19.42 -5.53
C GLN A 35 12.36 18.00 -5.21
N ILE A 36 13.45 17.56 -5.85
CA ILE A 36 14.06 16.26 -5.55
C ILE A 36 14.52 16.27 -4.08
N GLY A 37 14.19 15.20 -3.36
CA GLY A 37 14.52 15.03 -1.95
C GLY A 37 13.52 15.65 -0.96
N ASP A 38 12.53 16.40 -1.44
CA ASP A 38 11.48 16.97 -0.58
C ASP A 38 10.72 15.85 0.15
N PRO A 39 10.40 16.05 1.44
CA PRO A 39 9.63 15.07 2.19
C PRO A 39 8.20 14.99 1.69
N LEU A 40 7.69 13.77 1.49
CA LEU A 40 6.29 13.53 1.16
C LEU A 40 5.58 12.89 2.35
N SER A 41 4.46 13.49 2.74
CA SER A 41 3.64 13.04 3.87
C SER A 41 2.70 11.93 3.45
N VAL A 42 3.04 10.71 3.82
CA VAL A 42 2.17 9.53 3.66
C VAL A 42 1.22 9.46 4.84
N LYS A 43 -0.06 9.26 4.57
CA LYS A 43 -1.12 9.22 5.57
C LYS A 43 -1.87 7.89 5.52
N VAL A 44 -2.63 7.61 6.56
CA VAL A 44 -3.50 6.44 6.66
C VAL A 44 -4.91 6.90 7.02
N ASN A 45 -5.93 6.30 6.44
CA ASN A 45 -7.32 6.46 6.86
C ASN A 45 -7.78 5.18 7.58
N SER A 46 -9.00 5.21 8.11
CA SER A 46 -9.68 4.07 8.70
C SER A 46 -9.65 2.85 7.77
N LEU A 47 -9.52 1.69 8.40
CA LEU A 47 -9.65 0.38 7.77
C LEU A 47 -11.09 0.22 7.28
N THR A 48 -11.24 -0.25 6.04
CA THR A 48 -12.55 -0.53 5.43
C THR A 48 -12.63 -1.99 5.02
N SER A 49 -13.77 -2.62 5.21
CA SER A 49 -13.99 -4.03 4.85
C SER A 49 -14.75 -4.12 3.53
N ILE A 50 -14.45 -5.17 2.75
CA ILE A 50 -15.26 -5.50 1.56
C ILE A 50 -16.59 -6.16 1.98
N ASP A 51 -16.59 -6.87 3.09
CA ASP A 51 -17.74 -7.65 3.57
C ASP A 51 -18.64 -6.86 4.53
N THR A 52 -18.07 -5.92 5.28
CA THR A 52 -18.76 -5.19 6.35
C THR A 52 -18.65 -3.69 6.16
N GLU A 53 -19.68 -2.96 6.60
CA GLU A 53 -19.77 -1.51 6.40
C GLU A 53 -19.15 -0.69 7.56
N ILE A 54 -18.54 -1.34 8.56
CA ILE A 54 -18.06 -0.68 9.78
C ILE A 54 -16.56 -0.36 9.65
N PRO A 55 -16.16 0.92 9.65
CA PRO A 55 -14.76 1.31 9.63
C PRO A 55 -14.11 1.18 11.02
N PHE A 56 -12.82 0.84 11.05
CA PHE A 56 -12.01 0.80 12.27
C PHE A 56 -10.77 1.66 12.11
N GLY A 57 -10.29 2.30 13.19
CA GLY A 57 -9.07 3.11 13.12
C GLY A 57 -7.86 2.25 12.73
N TYR A 58 -6.93 2.82 11.94
CA TYR A 58 -5.73 2.12 11.49
C TYR A 58 -4.93 1.55 12.68
N TYR A 59 -4.65 2.38 13.69
CA TYR A 59 -3.91 1.97 14.90
C TYR A 59 -4.70 1.13 15.92
N SER A 60 -5.90 0.66 15.56
CA SER A 60 -6.62 -0.35 16.35
C SER A 60 -6.00 -1.75 16.22
N LEU A 61 -5.18 -1.95 15.19
CA LEU A 61 -4.37 -3.14 14.97
C LEU A 61 -2.91 -2.87 15.35
N PRO A 62 -2.11 -3.93 15.59
CA PRO A 62 -0.70 -3.81 15.97
C PRO A 62 0.19 -3.42 14.78
N PHE A 63 -0.11 -2.29 14.14
CA PHE A 63 0.75 -1.67 13.13
C PHE A 63 1.78 -0.74 13.76
N CYS A 64 2.83 -0.42 12.99
CA CYS A 64 3.86 0.54 13.40
C CYS A 64 3.27 1.92 13.64
N ARG A 65 3.62 2.53 14.78
CA ARG A 65 3.25 3.91 15.13
C ARG A 65 4.37 4.88 14.76
N PRO A 66 4.05 6.10 14.32
CA PRO A 66 5.05 7.13 14.06
C PRO A 66 5.75 7.55 15.37
N SER A 67 7.06 7.82 15.28
CA SER A 67 7.88 8.20 16.45
C SER A 67 7.46 9.52 17.10
N GLU A 68 6.77 10.39 16.36
CA GLU A 68 6.26 11.68 16.81
C GLU A 68 4.86 11.62 17.45
N GLY A 69 4.29 10.41 17.56
CA GLY A 69 2.92 10.21 17.99
C GLY A 69 1.90 10.32 16.87
N ILE A 70 0.71 9.77 17.13
CA ILE A 70 -0.42 9.77 16.19
C ILE A 70 -1.06 11.15 16.23
N LYS A 71 -1.24 11.75 15.05
CA LYS A 71 -1.83 13.08 14.86
C LYS A 71 -2.85 13.02 13.74
N ASP A 72 -4.03 13.57 13.99
CA ASP A 72 -5.05 13.77 12.97
C ASP A 72 -4.51 14.75 11.91
N SER A 73 -4.71 14.38 10.65
CA SER A 73 -4.12 15.03 9.47
C SER A 73 -5.15 15.23 8.35
N ALA A 74 -6.40 15.53 8.73
CA ALA A 74 -7.45 15.97 7.81
C ALA A 74 -7.04 17.29 7.14
N GLU A 75 -7.08 17.34 5.81
CA GLU A 75 -6.64 18.51 5.06
C GLU A 75 -7.79 19.47 4.77
N ASN A 76 -8.97 18.95 4.51
CA ASN A 76 -10.12 19.76 4.16
C ASN A 76 -11.29 19.56 5.15
N LEU A 77 -12.17 20.57 5.18
CA LEU A 77 -13.35 20.56 6.05
C LEU A 77 -14.32 19.43 5.69
N GLY A 78 -14.34 18.99 4.43
CA GLY A 78 -15.14 17.87 3.97
C GLY A 78 -14.76 16.57 4.68
N GLU A 79 -13.47 16.20 4.66
CA GLU A 79 -12.92 15.02 5.34
C GLU A 79 -13.27 15.02 6.83
N LEU A 80 -13.10 16.16 7.49
CA LEU A 80 -13.44 16.30 8.91
C LEU A 80 -14.94 16.09 9.16
N LEU A 81 -15.80 16.65 8.31
CA LEU A 81 -17.26 16.54 8.45
C LEU A 81 -17.81 15.17 8.06
N MET A 82 -17.15 14.46 7.14
CA MET A 82 -17.48 13.08 6.77
C MET A 82 -17.04 12.07 7.84
N GLY A 83 -16.29 12.53 8.86
CA GLY A 83 -15.79 11.67 9.93
C GLY A 83 -14.61 10.80 9.51
N ASP A 84 -13.91 11.18 8.45
CA ASP A 84 -12.68 10.51 8.06
C ASP A 84 -11.62 10.70 9.16
N ARG A 85 -11.04 9.58 9.60
CA ARG A 85 -9.96 9.57 10.59
C ARG A 85 -8.63 9.42 9.87
N ILE A 86 -8.27 10.45 9.12
CA ILE A 86 -6.97 10.52 8.44
C ILE A 86 -5.92 10.89 9.47
N GLU A 87 -4.95 10.00 9.67
CA GLU A 87 -3.88 10.11 10.66
C GLU A 87 -2.52 10.07 9.94
N ASN A 88 -1.49 10.67 10.55
CA ASN A 88 -0.12 10.56 10.04
C ASN A 88 0.34 9.09 10.06
N SER A 89 1.14 8.69 9.07
CA SER A 89 1.69 7.33 9.00
C SER A 89 3.19 7.31 9.36
N PRO A 90 3.74 6.14 9.72
CA PRO A 90 5.18 5.98 9.91
C PRO A 90 5.99 5.92 8.59
N TYR A 91 5.35 5.93 7.41
CA TYR A 91 6.06 5.85 6.14
C TYR A 91 6.66 7.21 5.77
N ARG A 92 7.92 7.21 5.30
CA ARG A 92 8.61 8.44 4.89
C ARG A 92 9.11 8.28 3.47
N PHE A 93 8.61 9.10 2.57
CA PHE A 93 9.12 9.15 1.21
C PHE A 93 9.85 10.46 0.98
N ARG A 94 10.87 10.42 0.13
CA ARG A 94 11.56 11.59 -0.38
C ARG A 94 11.36 11.64 -1.87
N MET A 95 10.91 12.78 -2.38
CA MET A 95 10.56 12.94 -3.79
C MET A 95 11.71 12.50 -4.70
N PHE A 96 11.43 11.60 -5.63
CA PHE A 96 12.39 11.07 -6.61
C PHE A 96 13.61 10.34 -6.01
N THR A 97 13.50 9.84 -4.77
CA THR A 97 14.55 9.06 -4.12
C THR A 97 14.06 7.62 -3.94
N ASN A 98 14.57 6.71 -4.77
CA ASN A 98 14.23 5.28 -4.65
C ASN A 98 14.94 4.68 -3.43
N GLU A 99 14.16 4.08 -2.53
CA GLU A 99 14.67 3.41 -1.34
C GLU A 99 14.08 2.00 -1.27
N SER A 100 14.94 1.00 -1.13
CA SER A 100 14.53 -0.40 -1.02
C SER A 100 14.81 -0.95 0.36
N ASP A 101 14.04 -1.97 0.73
CA ASP A 101 14.26 -2.78 1.92
C ASP A 101 14.36 -1.95 3.21
N LEU A 102 13.51 -0.94 3.40
CA LEU A 102 13.54 -0.11 4.60
C LEU A 102 12.80 -0.78 5.76
N LEU A 103 13.43 -0.80 6.93
CA LEU A 103 12.77 -1.20 8.15
C LEU A 103 11.80 -0.13 8.63
N LEU A 104 10.55 -0.51 8.89
CA LEU A 104 9.57 0.39 9.50
C LEU A 104 9.56 0.22 11.02
N CYS A 105 9.23 -0.96 11.52
CA CYS A 105 9.34 -1.27 12.94
C CYS A 105 9.26 -2.78 13.18
N HIS A 106 9.55 -3.17 14.42
CA HIS A 106 9.10 -4.43 14.99
C HIS A 106 8.04 -4.13 16.05
N THR A 107 7.01 -4.96 16.12
CA THR A 107 5.96 -4.84 17.13
C THR A 107 6.33 -5.60 18.39
N ASP A 108 5.65 -5.26 19.48
CA ASP A 108 5.60 -6.12 20.65
C ASP A 108 5.02 -7.50 20.29
N PRO A 109 5.35 -8.54 21.07
CA PRO A 109 4.78 -9.87 20.90
C PRO A 109 3.24 -9.81 20.95
N LEU A 110 2.58 -10.37 19.94
CA LEU A 110 1.12 -10.36 19.85
C LEU A 110 0.48 -11.03 21.06
N SER A 111 -0.42 -10.31 21.74
CA SER A 111 -1.28 -10.90 22.76
C SER A 111 -2.33 -11.83 22.14
N SER A 112 -2.97 -12.67 22.95
CA SER A 112 -4.09 -13.52 22.49
C SER A 112 -5.23 -12.67 21.91
N ASP A 113 -5.52 -11.53 22.52
CA ASP A 113 -6.58 -10.62 22.07
C ASP A 113 -6.20 -9.96 20.74
N ASP A 114 -4.96 -9.47 20.60
CA ASP A 114 -4.47 -8.88 19.34
C ASP A 114 -4.48 -9.90 18.20
N LEU A 115 -4.06 -11.14 18.49
CA LEU A 115 -4.08 -12.23 17.52
C LEU A 115 -5.51 -12.53 17.07
N SER A 116 -6.45 -12.64 18.01
CA SER A 116 -7.85 -12.93 17.69
C SER A 116 -8.49 -11.80 16.88
N LEU A 117 -8.21 -10.55 17.23
CA LEU A 117 -8.70 -9.37 16.53
C LEU A 117 -8.11 -9.31 15.13
N LEU A 118 -6.80 -9.52 14.98
CA LEU A 118 -6.13 -9.51 13.69
C LEU A 118 -6.66 -10.62 12.76
N LYS A 119 -6.83 -11.84 13.26
CA LYS A 119 -7.45 -12.94 12.51
C LYS A 119 -8.86 -12.60 12.07
N LYS A 120 -9.66 -12.04 12.98
CA LYS A 120 -11.02 -11.57 12.66
C LYS A 120 -11.02 -10.52 11.56
N ARG A 121 -10.10 -9.55 11.58
CA ARG A 121 -10.01 -8.52 10.53
C ARG A 121 -9.56 -9.08 9.18
N ILE A 122 -8.71 -10.11 9.19
CA ILE A 122 -8.33 -10.83 7.97
C ILE A 122 -9.54 -11.59 7.42
N ASP A 123 -10.29 -12.29 8.27
CA ASP A 123 -11.49 -13.05 7.85
C ASP A 123 -12.60 -12.12 7.33
N GLU A 124 -12.75 -10.92 7.91
CA GLU A 124 -13.69 -9.88 7.48
C GLU A 124 -13.17 -9.05 6.28
N MET A 125 -12.09 -9.48 5.62
CA MET A 125 -11.52 -8.83 4.43
C MET A 125 -11.28 -7.32 4.58
N TYR A 126 -10.77 -6.90 5.75
CA TYR A 126 -10.39 -5.50 5.95
C TYR A 126 -9.18 -5.11 5.11
N GLN A 127 -9.24 -3.88 4.62
CA GLN A 127 -8.24 -3.22 3.81
C GLN A 127 -7.68 -1.99 4.52
N VAL A 128 -6.40 -1.78 4.34
CA VAL A 128 -5.68 -0.59 4.78
C VAL A 128 -5.73 0.46 3.67
N ASN A 129 -6.19 1.65 4.01
CA ASN A 129 -6.24 2.81 3.12
C ASN A 129 -5.05 3.73 3.41
N VAL A 130 -4.06 3.71 2.53
CA VAL A 130 -2.89 4.61 2.57
C VAL A 130 -3.11 5.73 1.57
N LEU A 131 -2.71 6.96 1.91
CA LEU A 131 -2.89 8.13 1.08
C LEU A 131 -1.58 8.89 0.91
N LEU A 132 -1.41 9.49 -0.27
CA LEU A 132 -0.31 10.39 -0.61
C LEU A 132 -0.87 11.53 -1.45
N GLU A 133 -0.70 12.79 -1.03
CA GLU A 133 -1.24 13.96 -1.75
C GLU A 133 -2.77 13.84 -2.02
N ASN A 134 -3.49 13.31 -1.04
CA ASN A 134 -4.91 12.92 -1.08
C ASN A 134 -5.28 11.81 -2.06
N LEU A 135 -4.32 11.23 -2.79
CA LEU A 135 -4.57 10.07 -3.63
C LEU A 135 -4.50 8.79 -2.78
N PRO A 136 -5.54 7.93 -2.79
CA PRO A 136 -5.45 6.64 -2.14
C PRO A 136 -4.46 5.75 -2.88
N ALA A 137 -3.82 4.81 -2.19
CA ALA A 137 -2.98 3.82 -2.85
C ALA A 137 -3.86 2.87 -3.68
N ILE A 138 -3.46 2.57 -4.92
CA ILE A 138 -4.11 1.56 -5.75
C ILE A 138 -3.29 0.29 -5.84
N ARG A 139 -3.97 -0.85 -5.91
CA ARG A 139 -3.36 -2.13 -6.27
C ARG A 139 -4.09 -2.75 -7.46
N TYR A 140 -3.33 -3.45 -8.28
CA TYR A 140 -3.85 -4.20 -9.41
C TYR A 140 -3.83 -5.69 -9.12
N THR A 141 -4.85 -6.41 -9.57
CA THR A 141 -4.90 -7.87 -9.54
C THR A 141 -5.44 -8.39 -10.86
N THR A 142 -4.81 -9.39 -11.42
CA THR A 142 -5.26 -10.02 -12.66
C THR A 142 -6.12 -11.22 -12.32
N LYS A 143 -7.36 -11.24 -12.82
CA LYS A 143 -8.24 -12.41 -12.78
C LYS A 143 -8.69 -12.70 -14.20
N GLU A 144 -8.39 -13.88 -14.72
CA GLU A 144 -8.91 -14.37 -16.02
C GLU A 144 -8.71 -13.32 -17.14
N ASP A 145 -7.48 -12.81 -17.27
CA ASP A 145 -7.07 -11.74 -18.20
C ASP A 145 -7.71 -10.35 -17.98
N LEU A 146 -8.56 -10.19 -16.96
CA LEU A 146 -9.07 -8.89 -16.52
C LEU A 146 -8.18 -8.30 -15.42
N VAL A 147 -7.69 -7.08 -15.64
CA VAL A 147 -6.98 -6.31 -14.61
C VAL A 147 -8.00 -5.56 -13.75
N LEU A 148 -8.20 -6.05 -12.53
CA LEU A 148 -9.03 -5.39 -11.51
C LEU A 148 -8.19 -4.42 -10.70
N ARG A 149 -8.76 -3.25 -10.41
CA ARG A 149 -8.15 -2.21 -9.60
C ARG A 149 -8.87 -2.06 -8.27
N TRP A 150 -8.11 -2.00 -7.19
CA TRP A 150 -8.62 -1.83 -5.83
C TRP A 150 -7.95 -0.64 -5.17
N THR A 151 -8.66 0.03 -4.27
CA THR A 151 -8.07 0.99 -3.33
C THR A 151 -7.53 0.26 -2.11
N GLY A 152 -6.40 0.72 -1.59
CA GLY A 152 -5.75 0.13 -0.44
C GLY A 152 -5.24 -1.28 -0.69
N TYR A 153 -4.86 -1.96 0.39
CA TYR A 153 -4.39 -3.34 0.37
C TYR A 153 -5.02 -4.15 1.50
N PRO A 154 -5.29 -5.45 1.30
CA PRO A 154 -5.82 -6.30 2.38
C PRO A 154 -4.80 -6.38 3.51
N ILE A 155 -5.27 -6.47 4.77
CA ILE A 155 -4.37 -6.66 5.92
C ILE A 155 -3.61 -7.98 5.81
N GLY A 156 -4.29 -9.01 5.31
CA GLY A 156 -3.75 -10.36 5.22
C GLY A 156 -4.66 -11.27 4.41
N VAL A 157 -4.36 -12.56 4.44
CA VAL A 157 -5.15 -13.58 3.77
C VAL A 157 -5.18 -14.85 4.61
N ARG A 158 -6.31 -15.56 4.56
CA ARG A 158 -6.44 -16.88 5.13
C ARG A 158 -6.19 -17.95 4.06
N VAL A 159 -5.25 -18.87 4.34
CA VAL A 159 -4.96 -20.02 3.49
C VAL A 159 -5.11 -21.28 4.34
N GLY A 160 -6.15 -22.08 4.05
CA GLY A 160 -6.56 -23.19 4.90
C GLY A 160 -6.98 -22.68 6.29
N ASP A 161 -6.35 -23.23 7.34
CA ASP A 161 -6.58 -22.84 8.73
C ASP A 161 -5.55 -21.84 9.28
N SER A 162 -4.65 -21.35 8.42
CA SER A 162 -3.62 -20.38 8.80
C SER A 162 -3.93 -19.00 8.24
N HIS A 163 -3.67 -17.98 9.06
CA HIS A 163 -3.78 -16.57 8.69
C HIS A 163 -2.39 -16.00 8.44
N PHE A 164 -2.23 -15.30 7.33
CA PHE A 164 -1.00 -14.66 6.91
C PHE A 164 -1.21 -13.15 6.84
N ILE A 165 -0.21 -12.38 7.25
CA ILE A 165 -0.24 -10.90 7.20
C ILE A 165 0.63 -10.39 6.06
N PHE A 166 0.19 -9.30 5.42
CA PHE A 166 1.01 -8.54 4.49
C PHE A 166 1.79 -7.47 5.27
N ASN A 167 3.08 -7.69 5.42
CA ASN A 167 3.96 -6.92 6.29
C ASN A 167 5.12 -6.24 5.54
N HIS A 168 5.31 -6.56 4.26
CA HIS A 168 6.20 -5.83 3.38
C HIS A 168 5.39 -5.11 2.30
N LEU A 169 5.58 -3.79 2.15
CA LEU A 169 4.86 -2.98 1.17
C LEU A 169 5.81 -2.38 0.14
N LYS A 170 5.54 -2.62 -1.13
CA LYS A 170 6.22 -1.97 -2.24
C LYS A 170 5.35 -0.85 -2.77
N PHE A 171 5.80 0.39 -2.60
CA PHE A 171 5.14 1.57 -3.10
C PHE A 171 5.73 2.02 -4.43
N THR A 172 4.86 2.45 -5.34
CA THR A 172 5.25 3.11 -6.58
C THR A 172 4.55 4.45 -6.65
N VAL A 173 5.32 5.54 -6.65
CA VAL A 173 4.81 6.90 -6.76
C VAL A 173 4.98 7.35 -8.21
N LEU A 174 3.86 7.61 -8.88
CA LEU A 174 3.87 8.16 -10.23
C LEU A 174 4.02 9.67 -10.15
N VAL A 175 5.05 10.20 -10.81
CA VAL A 175 5.37 11.63 -10.81
C VAL A 175 5.26 12.22 -12.19
N HIS A 176 4.84 13.48 -12.27
CA HIS A 176 4.82 14.25 -13.50
C HIS A 176 5.66 15.50 -13.32
N LYS A 177 6.45 15.83 -14.33
CA LYS A 177 7.24 17.06 -14.32
C LYS A 177 6.30 18.28 -14.27
N TYR A 178 6.61 19.22 -13.39
CA TYR A 178 5.86 20.47 -13.26
C TYR A 178 6.18 21.37 -14.46
N GLU A 179 5.20 21.57 -15.32
CA GLU A 179 5.27 22.56 -16.39
C GLU A 179 4.79 23.91 -15.86
N GLU A 180 5.69 24.90 -15.80
CA GLU A 180 5.29 26.25 -15.42
C GLU A 180 4.36 26.84 -16.49
N PRO A 181 3.18 27.38 -16.12
CA PRO A 181 2.31 28.01 -17.10
C PRO A 181 3.05 29.18 -17.75
N ALA A 182 2.97 29.28 -19.09
CA ALA A 182 3.70 30.27 -19.89
C ALA A 182 3.43 31.75 -19.52
N THR A 183 2.51 32.02 -18.60
CA THR A 183 2.20 33.36 -18.08
C THR A 183 3.16 33.82 -16.97
N VAL A 184 3.85 32.91 -16.25
CA VAL A 184 4.77 33.28 -15.16
C VAL A 184 6.14 33.71 -15.70
N THR A 185 6.55 33.20 -16.85
CA THR A 185 7.79 33.58 -17.53
C THR A 185 7.76 35.03 -18.04
N ALA A 186 6.58 35.55 -18.39
CA ALA A 186 6.41 36.95 -18.80
C ALA A 186 6.44 37.95 -17.63
N ALA A 187 6.02 37.54 -16.43
CA ALA A 187 6.07 38.39 -15.23
C ALA A 187 7.47 38.42 -14.59
N SER A 188 8.26 37.36 -14.78
CA SER A 188 9.66 37.30 -14.34
C SER A 188 10.63 38.10 -15.21
N ALA A 189 10.24 38.48 -16.44
CA ALA A 189 11.13 39.20 -17.35
C ALA A 189 11.23 40.72 -17.07
N ASN A 190 10.30 41.28 -16.28
CA ASN A 190 10.17 42.73 -16.08
C ASN A 190 10.43 43.23 -14.65
N SER A 191 10.96 42.40 -13.75
CA SER A 191 11.39 42.84 -12.41
C SER A 191 12.91 42.87 -12.31
N PRO A 192 13.57 44.04 -12.42
CA PRO A 192 14.98 44.18 -12.17
C PRO A 192 15.21 44.26 -10.66
N GLY A 193 15.66 43.17 -10.05
CA GLY A 193 16.23 43.17 -8.71
C GLY A 193 15.65 42.12 -7.76
N VAL A 194 16.24 40.94 -7.77
CA VAL A 194 16.89 40.23 -6.65
C VAL A 194 17.56 39.00 -7.27
N GLY A 195 18.80 38.74 -6.87
CA GLY A 195 19.77 37.92 -7.60
C GLY A 195 19.26 36.56 -8.10
N GLY A 196 19.66 36.25 -9.33
CA GLY A 196 19.40 34.97 -9.96
C GLY A 196 19.98 33.82 -9.14
N THR A 197 19.13 32.85 -8.83
CA THR A 197 19.54 31.46 -8.66
C THR A 197 19.18 30.73 -9.95
N ALA A 198 20.09 29.83 -10.32
CA ALA A 198 20.13 29.06 -11.56
C ALA A 198 18.77 28.55 -12.04
N ALA A 199 18.63 28.34 -13.36
CA ALA A 199 17.53 27.58 -13.96
C ALA A 199 17.17 26.41 -13.04
N GLY A 200 16.08 26.57 -12.29
CA GLY A 200 15.79 25.73 -11.14
C GLY A 200 15.59 24.30 -11.60
N GLU A 201 16.08 23.34 -10.82
CA GLU A 201 15.79 21.93 -11.08
C GLU A 201 14.28 21.74 -11.30
N PRO A 202 13.90 20.88 -12.25
CA PRO A 202 12.50 20.69 -12.58
C PRO A 202 11.76 20.20 -11.34
N GLY A 203 10.68 20.90 -10.98
CA GLY A 203 9.78 20.42 -9.93
C GLY A 203 8.95 19.24 -10.42
N TYR A 204 8.45 18.43 -9.49
CA TYR A 204 7.62 17.26 -9.76
C TYR A 204 6.31 17.35 -8.97
N MET A 205 5.27 16.72 -9.53
CA MET A 205 3.96 16.58 -8.91
C MET A 205 3.62 15.11 -8.79
N VAL A 206 2.97 14.71 -7.70
CA VAL A 206 2.44 13.36 -7.54
C VAL A 206 1.14 13.23 -8.34
N VAL A 207 1.11 12.26 -9.25
CA VAL A 207 -0.02 11.99 -10.17
C VAL A 207 -0.59 10.58 -10.04
N GLY A 208 0.03 9.73 -9.23
CA GLY A 208 -0.47 8.39 -8.94
C GLY A 208 0.27 7.77 -7.78
N PHE A 209 -0.39 6.83 -7.11
CA PHE A 209 0.16 6.17 -5.94
C PHE A 209 -0.29 4.72 -5.91
N GLU A 210 0.66 3.81 -6.05
CA GLU A 210 0.40 2.38 -6.17
C GLU A 210 1.06 1.62 -5.02
N VAL A 211 0.46 0.51 -4.63
CA VAL A 211 0.96 -0.37 -3.57
C VAL A 211 0.85 -1.84 -3.98
N ILE A 212 1.92 -2.58 -3.70
CA ILE A 212 1.98 -4.03 -3.85
C ILE A 212 2.27 -4.62 -2.46
N PRO A 213 1.31 -5.32 -1.84
CA PRO A 213 1.50 -5.97 -0.56
C PRO A 213 2.15 -7.35 -0.71
N CYS A 214 3.12 -7.65 0.14
CA CYS A 214 3.81 -8.94 0.21
C CYS A 214 3.85 -9.46 1.65
N SER A 215 3.73 -10.78 1.80
CA SER A 215 3.83 -11.46 3.08
C SER A 215 5.21 -12.12 3.17
N TYR A 216 6.10 -11.52 3.94
CA TYR A 216 7.50 -11.91 4.03
C TYR A 216 7.89 -12.29 5.46
N GLN A 217 8.47 -13.47 5.63
CA GLN A 217 8.93 -13.96 6.92
C GLN A 217 10.27 -13.30 7.26
N HIS A 218 10.24 -12.26 8.08
CA HIS A 218 11.46 -11.62 8.59
C HIS A 218 12.14 -12.47 9.65
N ASP A 219 13.47 -12.42 9.65
CA ASP A 219 14.30 -12.95 10.73
C ASP A 219 14.39 -11.90 11.84
N THR A 220 13.65 -12.11 12.93
CA THR A 220 13.57 -11.17 14.06
C THR A 220 14.91 -10.93 14.73
N ASP A 221 15.85 -11.89 14.70
CA ASP A 221 17.14 -11.73 15.38
C ASP A 221 18.05 -10.75 14.65
N SER A 222 18.00 -10.74 13.32
CA SER A 222 18.76 -9.83 12.46
C SER A 222 18.31 -8.36 12.59
N VAL A 223 17.10 -8.10 13.09
CA VAL A 223 16.51 -6.76 13.13
C VAL A 223 16.53 -6.10 14.51
N LYS A 224 16.96 -6.81 15.57
CA LYS A 224 16.94 -6.30 16.96
C LYS A 224 17.69 -4.98 17.15
N ASN A 225 18.77 -4.78 16.38
CA ASN A 225 19.63 -3.59 16.50
C ASN A 225 19.44 -2.58 15.36
N VAL A 226 18.52 -2.86 14.43
CA VAL A 226 18.27 -2.02 13.25
C VAL A 226 17.22 -0.98 13.63
N LYS A 227 17.49 0.29 13.38
CA LYS A 227 16.56 1.37 13.73
C LYS A 227 15.52 1.55 12.62
N MET A 228 14.41 2.18 12.97
CA MET A 228 13.41 2.62 12.02
C MET A 228 14.06 3.47 10.91
N TYR A 229 13.72 3.18 9.66
CA TYR A 229 14.26 3.73 8.41
C TYR A 229 15.68 3.29 8.01
N ASP A 230 16.32 2.40 8.77
CA ASP A 230 17.56 1.78 8.31
C ASP A 230 17.26 0.72 7.24
N LYS A 231 18.27 0.44 6.40
CA LYS A 231 18.19 -0.67 5.46
C LYS A 231 18.14 -2.00 6.19
N TYR A 232 17.22 -2.86 5.76
CA TYR A 232 17.08 -4.23 6.21
C TYR A 232 18.31 -5.03 5.72
N PRO A 233 18.88 -5.91 6.56
CA PRO A 233 20.19 -6.52 6.31
C PRO A 233 20.18 -7.53 5.15
N THR A 234 19.03 -8.10 4.82
CA THR A 234 18.87 -9.05 3.72
C THR A 234 17.95 -8.49 2.65
N LYS A 235 18.18 -8.88 1.39
CA LYS A 235 17.31 -8.44 0.30
C LYS A 235 15.95 -9.11 0.41
N ILE A 236 14.87 -8.33 0.43
CA ILE A 236 13.51 -8.84 0.52
C ILE A 236 13.03 -9.18 -0.89
N GLN A 237 12.59 -10.43 -1.10
CA GLN A 237 11.93 -10.83 -2.34
C GLN A 237 10.42 -10.76 -2.14
N CYS A 238 9.83 -9.67 -2.64
CA CYS A 238 8.39 -9.41 -2.59
C CYS A 238 7.71 -10.08 -3.78
N GLU A 239 7.15 -11.27 -3.55
CA GLU A 239 6.34 -12.00 -4.54
C GLU A 239 4.85 -11.99 -4.11
N PRO A 240 3.96 -11.24 -4.80
CA PRO A 240 2.59 -11.00 -4.36
C PRO A 240 1.71 -12.26 -4.26
N THR A 241 2.08 -13.33 -4.98
CA THR A 241 1.31 -14.59 -5.00
C THR A 241 1.69 -15.53 -3.87
N THR A 242 2.78 -15.27 -3.15
CA THR A 242 3.27 -16.13 -2.08
C THR A 242 2.97 -15.55 -0.71
N VAL A 243 2.69 -16.43 0.25
CA VAL A 243 2.49 -16.06 1.65
C VAL A 243 3.49 -16.78 2.53
N ALA A 244 4.25 -16.03 3.33
CA ALA A 244 5.29 -16.57 4.18
C ALA A 244 5.07 -16.25 5.67
N MET A 245 4.50 -15.09 5.99
CA MET A 245 4.38 -14.61 7.37
C MET A 245 3.06 -15.04 8.01
N ALA A 246 3.05 -16.22 8.63
CA ALA A 246 1.92 -16.71 9.42
C ALA A 246 1.83 -15.99 10.77
N VAL A 247 0.62 -15.65 11.20
CA VAL A 247 0.38 -14.95 12.47
C VAL A 247 0.16 -15.95 13.61
N LYS A 248 1.01 -15.89 14.64
CA LYS A 248 0.93 -16.75 15.84
C LYS A 248 0.95 -15.92 17.13
N GLU A 249 0.49 -16.53 18.21
CA GLU A 249 0.50 -15.91 19.54
C GLU A 249 1.95 -15.71 20.01
N LYS A 250 2.21 -14.61 20.72
CA LYS A 250 3.55 -14.23 21.24
C LYS A 250 4.63 -14.06 20.17
N GLN A 251 4.24 -13.97 18.90
CA GLN A 251 5.14 -13.65 17.80
C GLN A 251 5.15 -12.14 17.57
N SER A 252 6.33 -11.54 17.49
CA SER A 252 6.49 -10.16 17.03
C SER A 252 6.36 -10.08 15.51
N LEU A 253 5.72 -9.02 15.03
CA LEU A 253 5.62 -8.71 13.61
C LEU A 253 6.70 -7.70 13.24
N VAL A 254 7.34 -7.90 12.10
CA VAL A 254 8.28 -6.94 11.52
C VAL A 254 7.65 -6.39 10.25
N PHE A 255 7.62 -5.07 10.15
CA PHE A 255 7.12 -4.38 8.98
C PHE A 255 8.26 -3.69 8.24
N THR A 256 8.23 -3.80 6.93
CA THR A 256 9.21 -3.21 6.02
C THR A 256 8.52 -2.60 4.82
N TYR A 257 9.19 -1.71 4.12
CA TYR A 257 8.67 -1.15 2.90
C TYR A 257 9.77 -0.77 1.93
N GLU A 258 9.38 -0.57 0.68
CA GLU A 258 10.22 0.05 -0.34
C GLU A 258 9.39 1.07 -1.10
N VAL A 259 10.06 2.06 -1.65
CA VAL A 259 9.43 3.12 -2.45
C VAL A 259 10.24 3.33 -3.72
N SER A 260 9.52 3.39 -4.84
CA SER A 260 10.08 3.70 -6.14
C SER A 260 9.29 4.81 -6.82
N PHE A 261 9.97 5.64 -7.58
CA PHE A 261 9.39 6.74 -8.32
C PHE A 261 9.47 6.46 -9.82
N VAL A 262 8.35 6.66 -10.51
CA VAL A 262 8.25 6.45 -11.96
C VAL A 262 7.66 7.71 -12.59
N GLU A 263 8.37 8.27 -13.56
CA GLU A 263 7.83 9.39 -14.33
C GLU A 263 6.69 8.91 -15.23
N SER A 264 5.58 9.64 -15.21
CA SER A 264 4.34 9.31 -15.91
C SER A 264 3.90 10.46 -16.81
N HIS A 265 3.28 10.12 -17.93
CA HIS A 265 2.68 11.10 -18.84
C HIS A 265 1.32 11.62 -18.37
N ILE A 266 0.80 11.13 -17.24
CA ILE A 266 -0.47 11.59 -16.65
C ILE A 266 -0.31 13.05 -16.20
N ARG A 267 -1.13 13.94 -16.75
CA ARG A 267 -1.19 15.34 -16.33
C ARG A 267 -1.92 15.45 -14.99
N TRP A 268 -1.49 16.39 -14.15
CA TRP A 268 -2.07 16.60 -12.81
C TRP A 268 -3.61 16.72 -12.78
N PRO A 269 -4.30 17.45 -13.70
CA PRO A 269 -5.75 17.52 -13.68
C PRO A 269 -6.46 16.18 -13.89
N SER A 270 -5.80 15.23 -14.58
CA SER A 270 -6.34 13.89 -14.87
C SER A 270 -5.90 12.83 -13.85
N ARG A 271 -5.18 13.22 -12.79
CA ARG A 271 -4.64 12.26 -11.80
C ARG A 271 -5.74 11.46 -11.09
N TRP A 272 -6.96 12.00 -11.03
CA TRP A 272 -8.12 11.35 -10.43
C TRP A 272 -8.83 10.35 -11.37
N ASP A 273 -8.56 10.35 -12.68
CA ASP A 273 -9.23 9.46 -13.64
C ASP A 273 -9.02 7.98 -13.32
N ALA A 274 -7.82 7.66 -12.83
CA ALA A 274 -7.44 6.32 -12.36
C ALA A 274 -8.13 5.93 -11.04
N TYR A 275 -8.98 6.77 -10.48
CA TYR A 275 -9.77 6.46 -9.28
C TYR A 275 -11.26 6.48 -9.61
N LEU A 276 -11.68 7.36 -10.51
CA LEU A 276 -13.07 7.44 -10.94
C LEU A 276 -13.49 6.28 -11.85
N LYS A 277 -12.58 5.72 -12.65
CA LYS A 277 -12.87 4.64 -13.62
C LYS A 277 -12.90 3.23 -13.00
N MET A 278 -13.21 3.09 -11.71
CA MET A 278 -13.31 1.76 -11.08
C MET A 278 -14.61 1.10 -11.52
N GLU A 279 -14.57 0.37 -12.63
CA GLU A 279 -15.64 -0.55 -13.01
C GLU A 279 -15.68 -1.71 -12.01
N GLY A 280 -16.72 -1.75 -11.16
CA GLY A 280 -16.98 -2.93 -10.34
C GLY A 280 -17.20 -2.75 -8.84
N ALA A 281 -17.54 -1.56 -8.34
CA ALA A 281 -18.25 -1.45 -7.05
C ALA A 281 -19.71 -1.93 -7.19
N LYS A 282 -19.93 -3.15 -7.70
CA LYS A 282 -21.21 -3.84 -7.61
C LYS A 282 -21.23 -4.57 -6.27
N PHE A 283 -21.92 -3.97 -5.29
CA PHE A 283 -22.45 -4.70 -4.15
C PHE A 283 -23.42 -5.77 -4.66
N THR A 284 -22.92 -6.99 -4.88
CA THR A 284 -23.78 -8.15 -5.04
C THR A 284 -23.21 -9.27 -4.19
N GLY A 285 -23.92 -9.54 -3.09
CA GLY A 285 -23.72 -10.71 -2.25
C GLY A 285 -23.72 -11.96 -3.13
N SER A 286 -22.52 -12.46 -3.39
CA SER A 286 -22.30 -13.80 -3.89
C SER A 286 -21.08 -14.32 -3.17
N ARG A 287 -21.32 -15.41 -2.46
CA ARG A 287 -20.33 -16.17 -1.67
C ARG A 287 -19.11 -16.42 -2.55
N PHE A 288 -18.01 -15.72 -2.26
CA PHE A 288 -16.74 -15.96 -2.94
C PHE A 288 -16.24 -17.35 -2.54
N SER A 289 -16.44 -18.32 -3.44
CA SER A 289 -15.66 -19.55 -3.44
C SER A 289 -14.19 -19.20 -3.69
N THR A 290 -13.31 -19.92 -3.00
CA THR A 290 -11.85 -19.80 -3.07
C THR A 290 -11.34 -19.69 -4.52
N PRO A 291 -10.32 -18.85 -4.79
CA PRO A 291 -9.79 -18.67 -6.14
C PRO A 291 -9.19 -19.96 -6.74
N SER A 292 -9.50 -20.23 -8.01
CA SER A 292 -9.06 -21.40 -8.80
C SER A 292 -7.52 -21.53 -8.97
N TRP A 293 -6.76 -20.47 -8.68
CA TRP A 293 -5.30 -20.46 -8.75
C TRP A 293 -4.61 -21.29 -7.64
N LEU A 294 -5.36 -21.78 -6.64
CA LEU A 294 -4.88 -22.67 -5.59
C LEU A 294 -4.78 -24.14 -6.00
N LEU A 295 -5.21 -24.52 -7.21
CA LEU A 295 -5.24 -25.93 -7.64
C LEU A 295 -4.05 -26.39 -8.49
N HIS A 296 -3.07 -25.54 -8.77
CA HIS A 296 -1.92 -25.93 -9.59
C HIS A 296 -0.59 -25.53 -8.97
N SER A 297 -0.14 -26.30 -7.97
CA SER A 297 1.28 -26.50 -7.67
C SER A 297 1.49 -27.65 -6.69
N SER A 298 1.64 -28.86 -7.23
CA SER A 298 2.43 -29.88 -6.57
C SER A 298 3.27 -30.63 -7.61
N PRO A 299 4.61 -30.53 -7.55
CA PRO A 299 5.47 -31.56 -8.07
C PRO A 299 6.15 -32.22 -6.86
N TYR A 300 5.43 -33.06 -6.12
CA TYR A 300 6.08 -34.12 -5.36
C TYR A 300 6.05 -35.38 -6.22
N SER A 301 7.14 -35.56 -6.97
CA SER A 301 7.48 -36.80 -7.65
C SER A 301 7.85 -37.85 -6.61
N SER A 302 6.88 -38.66 -6.20
CA SER A 302 7.12 -39.99 -5.66
C SER A 302 6.90 -41.00 -6.79
N SER A 303 7.94 -41.25 -7.59
CA SER A 303 7.99 -42.37 -8.52
C SER A 303 8.68 -43.54 -7.82
N ASP A 304 7.90 -44.51 -7.35
CA ASP A 304 8.25 -45.93 -7.40
C ASP A 304 7.06 -46.73 -6.90
N PHE A 305 6.09 -46.96 -7.79
CA PHE A 305 5.22 -48.13 -7.76
C PHE A 305 4.65 -48.33 -9.17
N ALA A 306 5.27 -49.23 -9.93
CA ALA A 306 4.75 -49.70 -11.21
C ALA A 306 3.70 -50.79 -10.97
N PRO A 307 2.56 -50.74 -11.67
CA PRO A 307 1.78 -51.94 -11.94
C PRO A 307 1.59 -52.13 -13.45
N ASN A 308 1.97 -53.29 -13.97
CA ASN A 308 1.04 -54.08 -14.77
C ASN A 308 1.62 -55.46 -15.08
N GLY A 309 0.78 -56.47 -14.85
CA GLY A 309 1.06 -57.84 -15.24
C GLY A 309 0.83 -58.09 -16.72
N SER A 310 1.41 -59.20 -17.18
CA SER A 310 0.75 -60.26 -17.97
C SER A 310 1.81 -61.03 -18.74
N THR A 311 2.05 -62.29 -18.37
CA THR A 311 1.76 -63.47 -19.22
C THR A 311 2.37 -64.77 -18.64
N ARG A 312 1.48 -65.72 -18.36
CA ARG A 312 1.52 -67.15 -18.77
C ARG A 312 2.72 -68.02 -18.33
N PHE A 313 2.48 -69.02 -17.48
CA PHE A 313 2.39 -70.45 -17.87
C PHE A 313 2.08 -71.35 -16.66
N ASP A 314 1.33 -72.41 -16.94
CA ASP A 314 0.79 -73.44 -16.07
C ASP A 314 1.80 -74.16 -15.16
N THR A 315 1.34 -74.69 -14.02
CA THR A 315 1.19 -76.15 -13.79
C THR A 315 0.61 -76.44 -12.40
N VAL A 316 -0.48 -77.20 -12.42
CA VAL A 316 -1.15 -77.86 -11.29
C VAL A 316 -0.32 -79.04 -10.78
N ARG A 317 -0.20 -79.23 -9.45
CA ARG A 317 -0.48 -80.52 -8.78
C ARG A 317 -0.40 -80.43 -7.24
N ARG A 318 -1.51 -80.84 -6.61
CA ARG A 318 -1.58 -81.35 -5.23
C ARG A 318 -1.01 -82.78 -5.17
N ILE A 319 -0.64 -83.18 -3.95
CA ILE A 319 -1.03 -84.39 -3.19
C ILE A 319 0.18 -84.89 -2.42
N GLY A 320 0.03 -85.03 -1.11
CA GLY A 320 0.95 -85.77 -0.26
C GLY A 320 0.58 -87.26 -0.19
N GLN A 321 1.58 -88.11 0.05
CA GLN A 321 1.51 -89.31 0.88
C GLN A 321 2.90 -89.99 0.96
N GLY A 322 3.29 -90.36 2.19
CA GLY A 322 3.89 -91.66 2.50
C GLY A 322 5.35 -91.96 2.12
N GLY A 323 6.21 -92.01 3.15
CA GLY A 323 6.84 -93.26 3.58
C GLY A 323 8.22 -93.68 3.01
N ALA A 324 9.07 -94.09 3.96
CA ALA A 324 10.27 -94.95 3.88
C ALA A 324 11.61 -94.30 3.47
N GLY A 325 12.61 -94.43 4.37
CA GLY A 325 14.06 -94.17 4.13
C GLY A 325 14.74 -95.33 3.39
N PRO A 326 16.01 -95.71 3.67
CA PRO A 326 17.05 -95.10 4.53
C PRO A 326 18.43 -94.96 3.83
N ASP A 327 19.47 -94.65 4.63
CA ASP A 327 20.93 -94.78 4.40
C ASP A 327 21.54 -93.89 3.29
N GLU A 328 22.50 -92.99 3.54
CA GLU A 328 23.86 -93.18 4.07
C GLU A 328 24.43 -91.83 4.57
#